data_AF-A0A2S6CZ20-F1
#
_entry.id   AF-A0A2S6CZ20-F1
#
_cell.length_a   1.000
_cell.length_b   1.000
_cell.length_c   1.000
_cell.angle_alpha   90.00
_cell.angle_beta   90.00
_cell.angle_gamma   90.00
#
_symmetry.space_group_name_H-M   'P 1'
#
loop_
_entity.id
_entity.type
_entity.pdbx_description
1 polymer ?
#
loop_
_entity_poly.entity_id
_entity_poly.type
_entity_poly.pdbx_seq_one_letter_code
_entity_poly.pdbx_strand_id
1 'polypeptide(L)'
;MVAGKTIFSGKGVLQGAVLSGALANLYLTEFDRLCLSHGINLVRYGDDFAIACESWLQANRILDQVTKRPPTDPINSLLSLGYTLLSQQVYSFVQAVGLHTHFGNLHVPRDNHPALVSDLMEEFRAQVVDSFVSYLVNKKILTPEDFTPPDERGGVYLHPDALKKFLKHWEEKLQTEVTHPHTGYKVVYRRCIELQVREYIACLMGEVEVYRPMVWEK
;
A
#
# COMPACT_ATOMS: atom_id res chain seq x y z
N MET A 1 14.87 -0.39 18.44
CA MET A 1 15.59 -0.24 19.73
C MET A 1 15.22 1.11 20.32
N VAL A 2 14.85 1.16 21.60
CA VAL A 2 14.76 2.41 22.36
C VAL A 2 15.69 2.24 23.55
N ALA A 3 16.59 3.20 23.78
CA ALA A 3 17.59 3.17 24.87
C ALA A 3 18.49 1.91 24.90
N GLY A 4 18.98 1.45 23.75
CA GLY A 4 19.99 0.37 23.69
C GLY A 4 19.51 -1.03 24.08
N LYS A 5 18.20 -1.22 24.28
CA LYS A 5 17.58 -2.55 24.43
C LYS A 5 16.81 -2.95 23.17
N THR A 6 17.05 -4.18 22.71
CA THR A 6 16.27 -4.82 21.65
C THR A 6 14.91 -5.20 22.21
N ILE A 7 13.90 -4.37 21.95
CA ILE A 7 12.51 -4.68 22.25
C ILE A 7 11.98 -5.48 21.06
N PHE A 8 11.90 -6.81 21.21
CA PHE A 8 11.04 -7.62 20.35
C PHE A 8 9.61 -7.40 20.81
N SER A 9 8.97 -6.39 20.24
CA SER A 9 7.53 -6.34 20.19
C SER A 9 7.11 -7.59 19.39
N GLY A 10 6.56 -8.60 20.05
CA GLY A 10 5.97 -9.77 19.38
C GLY A 10 4.78 -9.41 18.45
N LYS A 11 4.44 -8.11 18.35
CA LYS A 11 3.55 -7.57 17.33
C LYS A 11 4.38 -7.20 16.11
N GLY A 12 4.05 -7.81 14.97
CA GLY A 12 4.67 -7.56 13.68
C GLY A 12 4.59 -6.09 13.25
N VAL A 13 5.12 -5.80 12.05
CA VAL A 13 5.18 -4.44 11.50
C VAL A 13 3.75 -3.85 11.45
N LEU A 14 3.59 -2.63 11.95
CA LEU A 14 2.34 -1.88 11.78
C LEU A 14 2.16 -1.61 10.28
N GLN A 15 1.21 -2.30 9.67
CA GLN A 15 0.94 -2.17 8.26
C GLN A 15 -0.16 -1.12 8.07
N GLY A 16 0.26 0.05 7.63
CA GLY A 16 -0.61 1.19 7.38
C GLY A 16 -0.08 1.95 6.18
N ALA A 17 -0.45 1.51 4.99
CA ALA A 17 -0.33 2.29 3.79
C ALA A 17 -1.73 2.43 3.19
N VAL A 18 -2.03 3.66 2.74
CA VAL A 18 -3.02 4.09 1.72
C VAL A 18 -3.60 2.89 0.99
N LEU A 19 -4.92 2.68 1.02
CA LEU A 19 -5.58 1.55 0.33
C LEU A 19 -5.46 1.76 -1.19
N SER A 20 -5.47 0.70 -2.00
CA SER A 20 -5.54 0.89 -3.46
C SER A 20 -6.86 1.57 -3.78
N GLY A 21 -6.86 2.67 -4.55
CA GLY A 21 -8.09 3.37 -4.92
C GLY A 21 -9.13 2.48 -5.64
N ALA A 22 -8.68 1.42 -6.32
CA ALA A 22 -9.57 0.45 -6.96
C ALA A 22 -10.21 -0.54 -5.97
N LEU A 23 -9.46 -0.96 -4.94
CA LEU A 23 -9.94 -1.86 -3.89
C LEU A 23 -10.63 -1.12 -2.74
N ALA A 24 -10.29 0.14 -2.50
CA ALA A 24 -10.86 1.00 -1.47
C ALA A 24 -12.38 1.10 -1.59
N ASN A 25 -12.93 1.18 -2.81
CA ASN A 25 -14.37 1.19 -3.04
C ASN A 25 -15.06 -0.14 -2.69
N LEU A 26 -14.39 -1.27 -2.91
CA LEU A 26 -14.90 -2.60 -2.58
C LEU A 26 -14.81 -2.90 -1.07
N TYR A 27 -13.68 -2.57 -0.45
CA TYR A 27 -13.42 -2.83 0.98
C TYR A 27 -14.13 -1.86 1.90
N LEU A 28 -14.15 -0.58 1.54
CA LEU A 28 -14.75 0.43 2.40
C LEU A 28 -16.25 0.57 2.15
N THR A 29 -16.86 -0.30 1.34
CA THR A 29 -18.33 -0.40 1.25
C THR A 29 -18.97 -0.70 2.62
N GLU A 30 -18.34 -1.54 3.45
CA GLU A 30 -18.86 -1.84 4.78
C GLU A 30 -18.64 -0.67 5.76
N PHE A 31 -17.48 -0.01 5.66
CA PHE A 31 -17.21 1.26 6.35
C PHE A 31 -18.23 2.34 5.94
N ASP A 32 -18.57 2.45 4.66
CA ASP A 32 -19.57 3.40 4.16
C ASP A 32 -20.94 3.11 4.72
N ARG A 33 -21.37 1.85 4.66
CA ARG A 33 -22.65 1.42 5.25
C ARG A 33 -22.70 1.73 6.74
N LEU A 34 -21.58 1.59 7.45
CA LEU A 34 -21.49 1.91 8.86
C LEU A 34 -21.50 3.42 9.13
N CYS A 35 -20.75 4.21 8.36
CA CYS A 35 -20.79 5.66 8.44
C CYS A 35 -22.20 6.18 8.17
N LEU A 36 -22.84 5.70 7.10
CA LEU A 36 -24.23 6.04 6.76
C LEU A 36 -25.21 5.59 7.86
N SER A 37 -25.02 4.41 8.47
CA SER A 37 -25.88 3.94 9.57
C SER A 37 -25.73 4.76 10.85
N HIS A 38 -24.59 5.46 11.02
CA HIS A 38 -24.35 6.41 12.11
C HIS A 38 -24.67 7.86 11.72
N GLY A 39 -25.30 8.08 10.55
CA GLY A 39 -25.67 9.42 10.06
C GLY A 39 -24.48 10.28 9.62
N ILE A 40 -23.33 9.67 9.35
CA ILE A 40 -22.12 10.34 8.88
C ILE A 40 -22.20 10.46 7.36
N ASN A 41 -22.33 11.69 6.87
CA ASN A 41 -22.43 11.98 5.44
C ASN A 41 -21.02 12.07 4.82
N LEU A 42 -20.57 10.96 4.21
CA LEU A 42 -19.24 10.85 3.60
C LEU A 42 -19.30 10.90 2.06
N VAL A 43 -18.24 11.45 1.47
CA VAL A 43 -17.98 11.45 0.02
C VAL A 43 -16.62 10.81 -0.21
N ARG A 44 -16.54 9.83 -1.11
CA ARG A 44 -15.30 9.09 -1.40
C ARG A 44 -14.53 9.67 -2.60
N TYR A 45 -13.21 9.59 -2.50
CA TYR A 45 -12.26 9.77 -3.60
C TYR A 45 -11.15 8.71 -3.48
N GLY A 46 -11.36 7.54 -4.09
CA GLY A 46 -10.39 6.43 -3.98
C GLY A 46 -10.33 5.87 -2.55
N ASP A 47 -9.15 5.89 -1.94
CA ASP A 47 -8.98 5.55 -0.53
C ASP A 47 -9.12 6.73 0.44
N ASP A 48 -9.23 7.94 -0.09
CA ASP A 48 -9.62 9.12 0.68
C ASP A 48 -11.15 9.23 0.80
N PHE A 49 -11.59 9.85 1.88
CA PHE A 49 -12.97 10.26 2.07
C PHE A 49 -13.06 11.62 2.75
N ALA A 50 -14.01 12.44 2.32
CA ALA A 50 -14.38 13.70 2.94
C ALA A 50 -15.69 13.52 3.71
N ILE A 51 -15.74 14.03 4.94
CA ILE A 51 -16.96 14.05 5.74
C ILE A 51 -17.33 15.51 6.00
N ALA A 52 -18.48 15.94 5.50
CA ALA A 52 -18.98 17.28 5.75
C ALA A 52 -19.53 17.38 7.19
N CYS A 53 -19.07 18.39 7.92
CA CYS A 53 -19.48 18.65 9.31
C CYS A 53 -19.96 20.10 9.43
N GLU A 54 -21.02 20.32 10.20
CA GLU A 54 -21.62 21.64 10.47
C GLU A 54 -20.86 22.43 11.54
N SER A 55 -20.01 21.76 12.33
CA SER A 55 -19.20 22.41 13.35
C SER A 55 -17.89 21.67 13.63
N TRP A 56 -16.91 22.41 14.16
CA TRP A 56 -15.63 21.86 14.60
C TRP A 56 -15.76 20.79 15.70
N LEU A 57 -16.76 20.95 16.59
CA LEU A 57 -17.05 19.95 17.63
C LEU A 57 -17.56 18.63 17.02
N GLN A 58 -18.43 18.71 16.02
CA GLN A 58 -18.91 17.54 15.27
C GLN A 58 -17.77 16.87 14.51
N ALA A 59 -16.90 17.65 13.85
CA ALA A 59 -15.74 17.14 13.13
C ALA A 59 -14.80 16.34 14.03
N ASN A 60 -14.47 16.84 15.23
CA ASN A 60 -13.59 16.11 16.16
C ASN A 60 -14.24 14.82 16.70
N ARG A 61 -15.55 14.83 16.98
CA ARG A 61 -16.26 13.62 17.42
C ARG A 61 -16.26 12.54 16.34
N ILE A 62 -16.52 12.92 15.09
CA ILE A 62 -16.54 11.99 13.96
C ILE A 62 -15.12 11.50 13.67
N LEU A 63 -14.11 12.37 13.69
CA LEU A 63 -12.72 11.99 13.51
C LEU A 63 -12.31 10.92 14.54
N ASP A 64 -12.60 11.13 15.81
CA ASP A 64 -12.31 10.17 16.89
C ASP A 64 -13.03 8.82 16.70
N GLN A 65 -14.22 8.80 16.09
CA GLN A 65 -14.92 7.55 15.76
C GLN A 65 -14.28 6.80 14.58
N VAL A 66 -13.81 7.53 13.57
CA VAL A 66 -13.28 6.99 12.31
C VAL A 66 -11.83 6.54 12.45
N THR A 67 -11.00 7.26 13.21
CA THR A 67 -9.58 6.92 13.43
C THR A 67 -9.37 5.70 14.33
N LYS A 68 -10.39 5.30 15.11
CA LYS A 68 -10.32 4.15 16.02
C LYS A 68 -10.40 2.78 15.36
N ARG A 69 -10.61 2.69 14.04
CA ARG A 69 -10.80 1.42 13.32
C ARG A 69 -9.75 1.23 12.21
N PRO A 70 -8.49 0.90 12.56
CA PRO A 70 -7.48 0.44 11.60
C PRO A 70 -7.87 -0.98 11.10
N PRO A 71 -7.25 -1.51 10.03
CA PRO A 71 -7.87 -2.51 9.17
C PRO A 71 -8.40 -3.73 9.91
N THR A 72 -9.72 -3.92 9.83
CA THR A 72 -10.50 -4.83 10.69
C THR A 72 -10.67 -6.24 10.12
N ASP A 73 -9.94 -6.60 9.06
CA ASP A 73 -10.09 -7.91 8.40
C ASP A 73 -8.78 -8.48 7.84
N PRO A 74 -8.69 -9.81 7.69
CA PRO A 74 -7.52 -10.52 7.16
C PRO A 74 -7.00 -9.98 5.83
N ILE A 75 -7.88 -9.55 4.91
CA ILE A 75 -7.45 -9.13 3.58
C ILE A 75 -6.77 -7.77 3.63
N ASN A 76 -7.31 -6.85 4.43
CA ASN A 76 -6.64 -5.58 4.65
C ASN A 76 -5.27 -5.74 5.33
N SER A 77 -5.09 -6.75 6.20
CA SER A 77 -3.74 -7.10 6.70
C SER A 77 -2.82 -7.51 5.54
N LEU A 78 -3.28 -8.36 4.61
CA LEU A 78 -2.47 -8.76 3.45
C LEU A 78 -2.11 -7.59 2.54
N LEU A 79 -3.07 -6.71 2.23
CA LEU A 79 -2.85 -5.52 1.39
C LEU A 79 -1.86 -4.57 2.04
N SER A 80 -2.05 -4.28 3.33
CA SER A 80 -1.20 -3.36 4.06
C SER A 80 0.25 -3.90 4.16
N LEU A 81 0.42 -5.22 4.33
CA LEU A 81 1.74 -5.88 4.23
C LEU A 81 2.35 -5.69 2.84
N GLY A 82 1.57 -6.00 1.80
CA GLY A 82 2.00 -5.91 0.41
C GLY A 82 2.46 -4.51 0.01
N TYR A 83 1.69 -3.47 0.36
CA TYR A 83 2.07 -2.08 0.10
C TYR A 83 3.31 -1.66 0.90
N THR A 84 3.44 -2.14 2.14
CA THR A 84 4.66 -1.88 2.93
C THR A 84 5.90 -2.45 2.24
N LEU A 85 5.82 -3.70 1.75
CA LEU A 85 6.94 -4.34 1.03
C LEU A 85 7.22 -3.67 -0.32
N LEU A 86 6.18 -3.27 -1.05
CA LEU A 86 6.33 -2.54 -2.31
C LEU A 86 6.99 -1.18 -2.07
N SER A 87 6.53 -0.43 -1.07
CA SER A 87 7.11 0.85 -0.66
C SER A 87 8.58 0.69 -0.30
N GLN A 88 8.96 -0.33 0.48
CA GLN A 88 10.36 -0.63 0.81
C GLN A 88 11.21 -0.96 -0.42
N GLN A 89 10.65 -1.68 -1.40
CA GLN A 89 11.34 -2.02 -2.65
C GLN A 89 11.61 -0.76 -3.48
N VAL A 90 10.60 0.10 -3.67
CA VAL A 90 10.73 1.38 -4.38
C VAL A 90 11.69 2.31 -3.66
N TYR A 91 11.55 2.45 -2.34
CA TYR A 91 12.43 3.26 -1.50
C TYR A 91 13.90 2.86 -1.69
N SER A 92 14.19 1.56 -1.67
CA SER A 92 15.54 1.04 -1.86
C SER A 92 16.11 1.41 -3.23
N PHE A 93 15.30 1.35 -4.29
CA PHE A 93 15.73 1.76 -5.63
C PHE A 93 15.95 3.27 -5.74
N VAL A 94 15.04 4.09 -5.23
CA VAL A 94 15.16 5.56 -5.20
C VAL A 94 16.43 5.98 -4.47
N GLN A 95 16.75 5.35 -3.33
CA GLN A 95 18.01 5.61 -2.63
C GLN A 95 19.23 5.12 -3.42
N ALA A 96 19.17 3.95 -4.03
CA ALA A 96 20.29 3.37 -4.79
C ALA A 96 20.71 4.24 -5.98
N VAL A 97 19.78 5.01 -6.54
CA VAL A 97 20.04 5.95 -7.63
C VAL A 97 20.37 7.37 -7.15
N GLY A 98 20.45 7.60 -5.83
CA GLY A 98 20.87 8.88 -5.25
C GLY A 98 19.78 9.94 -5.14
N LEU A 99 18.50 9.59 -5.36
CA LEU A 99 17.39 10.53 -5.22
C LEU A 99 16.96 10.69 -3.75
N HIS A 100 16.52 11.89 -3.41
CA HIS A 100 15.93 12.16 -2.11
C HIS A 100 14.47 11.71 -2.09
N THR A 101 14.10 10.87 -1.11
CA THR A 101 12.81 10.14 -1.08
C THR A 101 11.59 11.00 -0.77
N HIS A 102 11.78 12.22 -0.27
CA HIS A 102 10.69 13.07 0.22
C HIS A 102 10.22 14.16 -0.77
N PHE A 103 10.88 14.31 -1.92
CA PHE A 103 10.46 15.24 -2.97
C PHE A 103 9.57 14.54 -3.99
N GLY A 104 8.28 14.40 -3.66
CA GLY A 104 7.25 13.93 -4.59
C GLY A 104 6.72 15.04 -5.50
N ASN A 105 6.14 14.64 -6.61
CA ASN A 105 5.45 15.50 -7.58
C ASN A 105 3.92 15.51 -7.37
N LEU A 106 3.32 14.40 -6.90
CA LEU A 106 1.87 14.29 -6.69
C LEU A 106 1.50 14.42 -5.22
N HIS A 107 2.23 13.74 -4.33
CA HIS A 107 1.98 13.82 -2.90
C HIS A 107 2.62 15.06 -2.27
N VAL A 108 1.82 15.83 -1.51
CA VAL A 108 2.31 16.97 -0.73
C VAL A 108 3.34 16.47 0.30
N PRO A 109 4.53 17.09 0.40
CA PRO A 109 5.50 16.75 1.42
C PRO A 109 4.87 16.89 2.81
N ARG A 110 4.84 15.79 3.56
CA ARG A 110 4.49 15.76 4.99
C ARG A 110 5.70 15.26 5.76
N ASP A 111 5.88 15.72 6.99
CA ASP A 111 6.99 15.26 7.85
C ASP A 111 6.96 13.72 7.95
N ASN A 112 8.11 13.09 7.71
CA ASN A 112 8.31 11.63 7.69
C ASN A 112 7.58 10.83 6.60
N HIS A 113 7.01 11.47 5.56
CA HIS A 113 6.40 10.77 4.43
C HIS A 113 7.32 10.78 3.19
N PRO A 114 7.81 9.62 2.70
CA PRO A 114 8.61 9.56 1.49
C PRO A 114 7.72 9.75 0.24
N ALA A 115 7.33 10.99 -0.05
CA ALA A 115 6.35 11.34 -1.08
C ALA A 115 6.71 10.81 -2.48
N LEU A 116 7.99 10.84 -2.86
CA LEU A 116 8.43 10.30 -4.16
C LEU A 116 8.22 8.78 -4.25
N VAL A 117 8.40 8.07 -3.14
CA VAL A 117 8.18 6.63 -3.08
C VAL A 117 6.71 6.32 -3.23
N SER A 118 5.82 7.12 -2.63
CA SER A 118 4.38 7.00 -2.82
C SER A 118 3.96 7.24 -4.27
N ASP A 119 4.49 8.28 -4.91
CA ASP A 119 4.21 8.59 -6.31
C ASP A 119 4.60 7.44 -7.24
N LEU A 120 5.84 6.93 -7.12
CA LEU A 120 6.35 5.87 -7.99
C LEU A 120 5.72 4.51 -7.70
N MET A 121 5.30 4.26 -6.46
CA MET A 121 4.60 3.04 -6.06
C MET A 121 3.23 2.93 -6.74
N GLU A 122 2.55 4.04 -6.99
CA GLU A 122 1.16 4.07 -7.45
C GLU A 122 0.94 3.21 -8.71
N GLU A 123 1.88 3.26 -9.64
CA GLU A 123 1.86 2.52 -10.92
C GLU A 123 1.90 0.98 -10.75
N PHE A 124 2.31 0.49 -9.58
CA PHE A 124 2.52 -0.93 -9.31
C PHE A 124 1.51 -1.51 -8.32
N ARG A 125 0.70 -0.70 -7.63
CA ARG A 125 -0.21 -1.16 -6.56
C ARG A 125 -1.16 -2.24 -7.05
N ALA A 126 -1.91 -1.96 -8.11
CA ALA A 126 -2.89 -2.89 -8.66
C ALA A 126 -2.22 -4.17 -9.21
N GLN A 127 -1.16 -4.00 -9.98
CA GLN A 127 -0.54 -5.11 -10.72
C GLN A 127 0.35 -6.01 -9.85
N VAL A 128 0.97 -5.44 -8.83
CA VAL A 128 1.88 -6.18 -7.94
C VAL A 128 1.16 -6.61 -6.68
N VAL A 129 0.50 -5.69 -5.95
CA VAL A 129 -0.05 -5.98 -4.62
C VAL A 129 -1.49 -6.50 -4.71
N ASP A 130 -2.40 -5.79 -5.37
CA ASP A 130 -3.82 -6.15 -5.38
C ASP A 130 -4.05 -7.50 -6.05
N SER A 131 -3.39 -7.72 -7.20
CA SER A 131 -3.45 -8.99 -7.92
C SER A 131 -2.82 -10.14 -7.12
N PHE A 132 -1.77 -9.85 -6.35
CA PHE A 132 -1.09 -10.84 -5.51
C PHE A 132 -1.96 -11.27 -4.33
N VAL A 133 -2.56 -10.32 -3.62
CA VAL A 133 -3.49 -10.62 -2.52
C VAL A 133 -4.70 -11.39 -3.05
N SER A 134 -5.25 -10.97 -4.19
CA SER A 134 -6.33 -11.69 -4.87
C SER A 134 -5.92 -13.13 -5.20
N TYR A 135 -4.70 -13.34 -5.69
CA TYR A 135 -4.16 -14.67 -5.97
C TYR A 135 -4.08 -15.54 -4.71
N LEU A 136 -3.51 -15.02 -3.61
CA LEU A 136 -3.36 -15.76 -2.35
C LEU A 136 -4.70 -16.22 -1.79
N VAL A 137 -5.71 -15.34 -1.82
CA VAL A 137 -7.06 -15.62 -1.31
C VAL A 137 -7.79 -16.58 -2.24
N ASN A 138 -7.82 -16.32 -3.55
CA ASN A 138 -8.55 -17.15 -4.52
C ASN A 138 -7.99 -18.57 -4.62
N LYS A 139 -6.67 -18.74 -4.42
CA LYS A 139 -6.01 -20.04 -4.39
C LYS A 139 -6.04 -20.70 -3.01
N LYS A 140 -6.66 -20.06 -2.01
CA LYS A 140 -6.72 -20.53 -0.61
C LYS A 140 -5.33 -20.86 -0.05
N ILE A 141 -4.32 -20.11 -0.48
CA ILE A 141 -2.95 -20.23 0.01
C ILE A 141 -2.89 -19.70 1.44
N LEU A 142 -3.59 -18.60 1.69
CA LEU A 142 -3.87 -18.09 3.02
C LEU A 142 -5.36 -18.24 3.30
N THR A 143 -5.69 -18.75 4.48
CA THR A 143 -7.07 -18.95 4.93
C THR A 143 -7.32 -18.16 6.22
N PRO A 144 -8.58 -17.97 6.66
CA PRO A 144 -8.87 -17.21 7.88
C PRO A 144 -8.13 -17.74 9.13
N GLU A 145 -7.80 -19.03 9.18
CA GLU A 145 -7.07 -19.68 10.27
C GLU A 145 -5.58 -19.29 10.34
N ASP A 146 -5.04 -18.70 9.27
CA ASP A 146 -3.66 -18.20 9.22
C ASP A 146 -3.49 -16.85 9.96
N PHE A 147 -4.58 -16.29 10.52
CA PHE A 147 -4.62 -14.98 11.16
C PHE A 147 -4.99 -15.06 12.63
N THR A 148 -4.46 -14.12 13.42
CA THR A 148 -4.87 -13.91 14.80
C THR A 148 -6.31 -13.39 14.86
N PRO A 149 -7.06 -13.69 15.94
CA PRO A 149 -8.29 -12.96 16.21
C PRO A 149 -7.98 -11.45 16.36
N PRO A 150 -8.96 -10.57 16.07
CA PRO A 150 -8.81 -9.13 16.27
C PRO A 150 -8.39 -8.82 17.72
N ASP A 151 -7.37 -7.98 17.90
CA ASP A 151 -6.96 -7.52 19.23
C ASP A 151 -7.93 -6.45 19.80
N GLU A 152 -7.63 -5.91 20.99
CA GLU A 152 -8.46 -4.88 21.64
C GLU A 152 -8.68 -3.62 20.78
N ARG A 153 -7.86 -3.41 19.75
CA ARG A 153 -7.92 -2.29 18.80
C ARG A 153 -8.47 -2.72 17.42
N GLY A 154 -8.93 -3.96 17.30
CA GLY A 154 -9.42 -4.54 16.05
C GLY A 154 -8.30 -4.99 15.10
N GLY A 155 -7.04 -5.01 15.53
CA GLY A 155 -5.91 -5.38 14.68
C GLY A 155 -5.86 -6.88 14.41
N VAL A 156 -5.76 -7.25 13.13
CA VAL A 156 -5.61 -8.63 12.66
C VAL A 156 -4.21 -8.83 12.09
N TYR A 157 -3.55 -9.92 12.49
CA TYR A 157 -2.15 -10.19 12.11
C TYR A 157 -1.97 -11.61 11.59
N LEU A 158 -0.99 -11.81 10.70
CA LEU A 158 -0.59 -13.16 10.28
C LEU A 158 0.16 -13.90 11.39
N HIS A 159 -0.12 -15.19 11.55
CA HIS A 159 0.74 -16.09 12.31
C HIS A 159 2.14 -16.21 11.66
N PRO A 160 3.20 -16.52 12.42
CA PRO A 160 4.56 -16.58 11.89
C PRO A 160 4.74 -17.49 10.67
N ASP A 161 4.11 -18.66 10.66
CA ASP A 161 4.17 -19.60 9.53
C ASP A 161 3.46 -19.05 8.29
N ALA A 162 2.34 -18.37 8.50
CA ALA A 162 1.58 -17.71 7.43
C ALA A 162 2.33 -16.51 6.87
N LEU A 163 3.03 -15.73 7.71
CA LEU A 163 3.90 -14.65 7.27
C LEU A 163 5.05 -15.18 6.39
N LYS A 164 5.67 -16.31 6.78
CA LYS A 164 6.71 -16.95 5.97
C LYS A 164 6.15 -17.41 4.61
N LYS A 165 4.93 -17.97 4.61
CA LYS A 165 4.21 -18.36 3.38
C LYS A 165 3.94 -17.15 2.48
N PHE A 166 3.47 -16.04 3.06
CA PHE A 166 3.25 -14.78 2.36
C PHE A 166 4.53 -14.27 1.70
N LEU A 167 5.62 -14.15 2.48
CA LEU A 167 6.90 -13.63 1.99
C LEU A 167 7.51 -14.49 0.88
N LYS A 168 7.34 -15.81 0.96
CA LYS A 168 7.76 -16.73 -0.11
C LYS A 168 7.04 -16.39 -1.42
N HIS A 169 5.71 -16.32 -1.40
CA HIS A 169 4.94 -16.03 -2.60
C HIS A 169 5.12 -14.58 -3.08
N TRP A 170 5.42 -13.65 -2.18
CA TRP A 170 5.77 -12.27 -2.54
C TRP A 170 7.05 -12.22 -3.38
N GLU A 171 8.09 -12.95 -2.98
CA GLU A 171 9.33 -13.05 -3.76
C GLU A 171 9.06 -13.69 -5.13
N GLU A 172 8.27 -14.76 -5.19
CA GLU A 172 7.86 -15.40 -6.45
C GLU A 172 7.10 -14.43 -7.37
N LYS A 173 6.21 -13.60 -6.80
CA LYS A 173 5.49 -12.56 -7.55
C LYS A 173 6.45 -11.54 -8.15
N LEU A 174 7.47 -11.09 -7.41
CA LEU A 174 8.46 -10.15 -7.91
C LEU A 174 9.37 -10.73 -9.01
N GLN A 175 9.55 -12.05 -9.04
CA GLN A 175 10.27 -12.78 -10.08
C GLN A 175 9.40 -13.18 -11.28
N THR A 176 8.10 -12.86 -11.27
CA THR A 176 7.22 -13.19 -12.40
C THR A 176 7.60 -12.32 -13.61
N GLU A 177 7.81 -12.96 -14.76
CA GLU A 177 8.09 -12.28 -16.03
C GLU A 177 6.86 -11.52 -16.55
N VAL A 178 7.09 -10.30 -16.99
CA VAL A 178 6.13 -9.41 -17.63
C VAL A 178 6.76 -8.77 -18.87
N THR A 179 5.94 -8.41 -19.84
CA THR A 179 6.38 -7.61 -20.98
C THR A 179 6.38 -6.14 -20.56
N HIS A 180 7.52 -5.46 -20.65
CA HIS A 180 7.61 -4.05 -20.32
C HIS A 180 6.82 -3.20 -21.34
N PRO A 181 5.84 -2.38 -20.92
CA PRO A 181 4.92 -1.67 -21.82
C PRO A 181 5.61 -0.83 -22.90
N HIS A 182 6.67 -0.11 -22.53
CA HIS A 182 7.34 0.82 -23.46
C HIS A 182 8.42 0.18 -24.35
N THR A 183 9.00 -0.94 -23.93
CA THR A 183 10.19 -1.51 -24.61
C THR A 183 9.89 -2.85 -25.26
N GLY A 184 8.80 -3.53 -24.89
CA GLY A 184 8.45 -4.86 -25.38
C GLY A 184 9.35 -5.98 -24.85
N TYR A 185 10.38 -5.67 -24.07
CA TYR A 185 11.26 -6.69 -23.50
C TYR A 185 10.59 -7.44 -22.35
N LYS A 186 10.89 -8.73 -22.25
CA LYS A 186 10.51 -9.54 -21.10
C LYS A 186 11.46 -9.25 -19.93
N VAL A 187 10.89 -8.84 -18.82
CA VAL A 187 11.61 -8.55 -17.57
C VAL A 187 10.77 -9.00 -16.38
N VAL A 188 11.38 -9.23 -15.23
CA VAL A 188 10.62 -9.54 -14.00
C VAL A 188 10.02 -8.27 -13.37
N TYR A 189 8.93 -8.38 -12.60
CA TYR A 189 8.31 -7.22 -11.93
C TYR A 189 9.31 -6.38 -11.13
N ARG A 190 10.23 -7.02 -10.38
CA ARG A 190 11.28 -6.28 -9.64
C ARG A 190 12.10 -5.37 -10.56
N ARG A 191 12.42 -5.84 -11.76
CA ARG A 191 13.16 -5.08 -12.77
C ARG A 191 12.30 -3.97 -13.38
N CYS A 192 11.00 -4.18 -13.59
CA CYS A 192 10.09 -3.10 -13.98
C CYS A 192 10.09 -1.95 -12.98
N ILE A 193 10.00 -2.26 -11.68
CA ILE A 193 10.01 -1.22 -10.62
C ILE A 193 11.31 -0.43 -10.68
N GLU A 194 12.46 -1.10 -10.81
CA GLU A 194 13.75 -0.42 -10.94
C GLU A 194 13.85 0.44 -12.20
N LEU A 195 13.40 -0.08 -13.35
CA LEU A 195 13.40 0.65 -14.63
C LEU A 195 12.54 1.91 -14.54
N GLN A 196 11.43 1.88 -13.82
CA GLN A 196 10.57 3.04 -13.67
C GLN A 196 11.21 4.15 -12.83
N VAL A 197 11.96 3.79 -11.79
CA VAL A 197 12.79 4.75 -11.04
C VAL A 197 13.86 5.37 -11.96
N ARG A 198 14.43 4.60 -12.89
CA ARG A 198 15.41 5.11 -13.87
C ARG A 198 14.78 6.00 -14.94
N GLU A 199 13.59 5.68 -15.43
CA GLU A 199 12.80 6.51 -16.34
C GLU A 199 12.52 7.88 -15.70
N TYR A 200 12.19 7.89 -14.41
CA TYR A 200 12.01 9.13 -13.64
C TYR A 200 13.29 9.99 -13.63
N ILE A 201 14.46 9.38 -13.39
CA ILE A 201 15.74 10.11 -13.44
C ILE A 201 16.05 10.62 -14.84
N ALA A 202 15.85 9.79 -15.86
CA ALA A 202 16.11 10.18 -17.24
C ALA A 202 15.27 11.41 -17.61
N CYS A 203 14.03 11.50 -17.11
CA CYS A 203 13.20 12.68 -17.25
C CYS A 203 13.76 13.90 -16.50
N LEU A 204 14.17 13.74 -15.24
CA LEU A 204 14.77 14.84 -14.46
C LEU A 204 16.08 15.38 -15.07
N MET A 205 16.87 14.50 -15.68
CA MET A 205 18.13 14.84 -16.36
C MET A 205 17.92 15.45 -17.75
N GLY A 206 16.69 15.44 -18.27
CA GLY A 206 16.37 15.92 -19.63
C GLY A 206 16.77 14.94 -20.74
N GLU A 207 17.12 13.69 -20.42
CA GLU A 207 17.37 12.62 -21.40
C GLU A 207 16.07 12.12 -22.03
N VAL A 208 14.97 12.19 -21.27
CA VAL A 208 13.61 11.92 -21.72
C VAL A 208 12.78 13.19 -21.52
N GLU A 209 12.11 13.66 -22.57
CA GLU A 209 11.36 14.92 -22.53
C GLU A 209 10.15 14.87 -21.58
N VAL A 210 9.47 13.72 -21.53
CA VAL A 210 8.27 13.51 -20.72
C VAL A 210 8.33 12.15 -20.04
N TYR A 211 8.11 12.13 -18.72
CA TYR A 211 8.01 10.89 -17.96
C TYR A 211 6.90 9.99 -18.51
N ARG A 212 7.24 8.74 -18.85
CA ARG A 212 6.29 7.76 -19.38
C ARG A 212 5.87 6.79 -18.26
N PRO A 213 4.65 6.90 -17.71
CA PRO A 213 4.18 5.99 -16.67
C PRO A 213 3.99 4.57 -17.21
N MET A 214 4.08 3.57 -16.35
CA MET A 214 3.75 2.17 -16.66
C MET A 214 2.25 2.03 -16.90
N VAL A 215 1.89 1.85 -18.17
CA VAL A 215 0.53 1.52 -18.56
C VAL A 215 0.46 0.03 -18.86
N TRP A 216 -0.28 -0.70 -18.03
CA TRP A 216 -0.43 -2.13 -18.19
C TRP A 216 -1.59 -2.42 -19.14
N GLU A 217 -1.31 -3.20 -20.20
CA GLU A 217 -2.37 -3.70 -21.06
C GLU A 217 -3.30 -4.64 -20.26
N LYS A 218 -4.61 -4.50 -20.49
CA LYS A 218 -5.65 -5.28 -19.80
C LYS A 218 -5.78 -6.69 -20.36
#